data_AF-L1NXA9-F1
#
_entry.id   AF-L1NXA9-F1
#
_cell.length_a   1.000
_cell.length_b   1.000
_cell.length_c   1.000
_cell.angle_alpha   90.00
_cell.angle_beta   90.00
_cell.angle_gamma   90.00
#
_symmetry.space_group_name_H-M   'P 1'
#
loop_
_entity.id
_entity.type
_entity.pdbx_description
1 polymer ?
#
loop_
_entity_poly.entity_id
_entity_poly.type
_entity_poly.pdbx_seq_one_letter_code
_entity_poly.pdbx_strand_id
1 'polypeptide(L)'
;MAKEELKIGEISKPRFEFRSFGRCFAKQAERMARLSVPVPEKVWERRSTETYIVSRTNDVNNTKIRDGKMDIKTFVQKVDGLEQWNPLMKGEFPISAKVLKEEVFPAFKVQGMPELTKGEYTLGEFLQMVEAHPDLQAVTVEKVRFGYMVNNTICETGNVYINGALVKTINSESTEIEDIKKTIADCGLEGVENINYLQAIKRVIGMIHKPLAN
;
A
#
# COMPACT_ATOMS: atom_id res chain seq x y z
N MET A 1 20.60 -14.04 20.87
CA MET A 1 19.14 -14.26 20.84
C MET A 1 18.82 -14.86 19.48
N ALA A 2 18.09 -15.97 19.43
CA ALA A 2 17.70 -16.57 18.15
C ALA A 2 16.82 -15.59 17.37
N LYS A 3 17.12 -15.42 16.08
CA LYS A 3 16.35 -14.55 15.18
C LYS A 3 14.96 -15.14 15.04
N GLU A 4 13.91 -14.35 15.32
CA GLU A 4 12.53 -14.80 15.18
C GLU A 4 12.24 -15.00 13.68
N GLU A 5 11.93 -16.23 13.26
CA GLU A 5 11.69 -16.53 11.84
C GLU A 5 10.40 -15.89 11.34
N LEU A 6 10.48 -15.15 10.23
CA LEU A 6 9.31 -14.53 9.62
C LEU A 6 8.47 -15.58 8.88
N LYS A 7 7.19 -15.67 9.22
CA LYS A 7 6.22 -16.54 8.55
C LYS A 7 5.31 -15.74 7.62
N ILE A 8 5.36 -16.07 6.33
CA ILE A 8 4.52 -15.43 5.32
C ILE A 8 3.03 -15.76 5.56
N GLY A 9 2.21 -14.71 5.71
CA GLY A 9 0.77 -14.85 5.93
C GLY A 9 0.32 -14.89 7.39
N GLU A 10 1.19 -14.53 8.35
CA GLU A 10 0.86 -14.36 9.77
C GLU A 10 0.99 -12.89 10.22
N ILE A 11 0.36 -12.55 11.35
CA ILE A 11 0.46 -11.21 11.97
C ILE A 11 1.82 -11.10 12.66
N SER A 12 2.60 -10.05 12.34
CA SER A 12 3.89 -9.77 12.99
C SER A 12 3.98 -8.32 13.47
N LYS A 13 5.07 -8.02 14.18
CA LYS A 13 5.54 -6.65 14.52
C LYS A 13 5.59 -5.76 13.27
N PRO A 14 5.49 -4.41 13.41
CA PRO A 14 5.63 -3.47 12.30
C PRO A 14 6.91 -3.69 11.51
N ARG A 15 6.80 -3.76 10.18
CA ARG A 15 7.92 -4.08 9.28
C ARG A 15 8.36 -2.84 8.52
N PHE A 16 9.65 -2.80 8.20
CA PHE A 16 10.16 -1.93 7.17
C PHE A 16 9.83 -2.54 5.81
N GLU A 17 9.50 -1.69 4.84
CA GLU A 17 9.16 -2.08 3.48
C GLU A 17 10.02 -1.30 2.48
N PHE A 18 10.64 -2.05 1.58
CA PHE A 18 10.94 -1.59 0.24
C PHE A 18 9.79 -2.00 -0.67
N ARG A 19 9.21 -1.04 -1.39
CA ARG A 19 8.29 -1.30 -2.49
C ARG A 19 8.59 -0.35 -3.62
N SER A 20 8.44 -0.80 -4.85
CA SER A 20 8.50 0.10 -5.98
C SER A 20 7.44 -0.21 -7.01
N PHE A 21 7.27 0.74 -7.92
CA PHE A 21 6.33 0.72 -9.03
C PHE A 21 7.02 1.20 -10.29
N GLY A 22 6.77 0.53 -11.40
CA GLY A 22 7.46 0.74 -12.67
C GLY A 22 6.68 0.13 -13.82
N ARG A 23 7.14 0.41 -15.04
CA ARG A 23 6.61 -0.24 -16.25
C ARG A 23 7.04 -1.71 -16.33
N CYS A 24 8.21 -2.05 -15.80
CA CYS A 24 8.75 -3.41 -15.89
C CYS A 24 9.70 -3.74 -14.73
N PHE A 25 9.53 -4.93 -14.15
CA PHE A 25 10.49 -5.53 -13.19
C PHE A 25 10.82 -6.98 -13.58
N ALA A 26 10.72 -7.36 -14.86
CA ALA A 26 10.81 -8.75 -15.29
C ALA A 26 12.10 -9.45 -14.81
N LYS A 27 13.26 -8.81 -15.02
CA LYS A 27 14.56 -9.35 -14.59
C LYS A 27 14.64 -9.51 -13.07
N GLN A 28 14.14 -8.53 -12.32
CA GLN A 28 14.14 -8.55 -10.86
C GLN A 28 13.17 -9.60 -10.31
N ALA A 29 11.99 -9.72 -10.91
CA ALA A 29 10.99 -10.72 -10.59
C ALA A 29 11.50 -12.15 -10.85
N GLU A 30 12.21 -12.37 -11.97
CA GLU A 30 12.86 -13.65 -12.26
C GLU A 30 13.93 -14.00 -11.21
N ARG A 31 14.76 -13.03 -10.81
CA ARG A 31 15.76 -13.26 -9.74
C ARG A 31 15.09 -13.57 -8.42
N MET A 32 14.06 -12.80 -8.04
CA MET A 32 13.27 -13.03 -6.83
C MET A 32 12.66 -14.43 -6.81
N ALA A 33 12.07 -14.88 -7.93
CA ALA A 33 11.50 -16.22 -8.04
C ALA A 33 12.56 -17.32 -7.90
N ARG A 34 13.75 -17.15 -8.49
CA ARG A 34 14.87 -18.11 -8.39
C ARG A 34 15.47 -18.20 -6.99
N LEU A 35 15.49 -17.08 -6.27
CA LEU A 35 16.04 -17.00 -4.92
C LEU A 35 15.02 -17.39 -3.84
N SER A 36 13.74 -17.47 -4.18
CA SER A 36 12.69 -17.75 -3.21
C SER A 36 12.80 -19.16 -2.67
N VAL A 37 12.68 -19.31 -1.36
CA VAL A 37 12.36 -20.60 -0.74
C VAL A 37 10.87 -20.95 -0.98
N PRO A 38 10.46 -22.22 -0.80
CA PRO A 38 9.06 -22.59 -0.90
C PRO A 38 8.15 -21.76 0.02
N VAL A 39 7.01 -21.33 -0.51
CA VAL A 39 5.98 -20.59 0.23
C VAL A 39 4.63 -21.31 0.10
N PRO A 40 3.70 -21.13 1.07
CA PRO A 40 2.38 -21.76 1.03
C PRO A 40 1.59 -21.42 -0.25
N GLU A 41 0.80 -22.37 -0.77
CA GLU A 41 0.02 -22.17 -2.00
C GLU A 41 -0.95 -20.99 -1.93
N LYS A 42 -1.51 -20.72 -0.74
CA LYS A 42 -2.41 -19.58 -0.48
C LYS A 42 -1.79 -18.20 -0.78
N VAL A 43 -0.47 -18.11 -0.97
CA VAL A 43 0.23 -16.87 -1.34
C VAL A 43 0.85 -16.91 -2.73
N TRP A 44 0.75 -18.01 -3.47
CA TRP A 44 1.27 -18.12 -4.83
C TRP A 44 0.64 -17.09 -5.76
N GLU A 45 -0.68 -16.94 -5.70
CA GLU A 45 -1.41 -15.89 -6.39
C GLU A 45 -2.53 -15.36 -5.49
N ARG A 46 -2.66 -14.04 -5.40
CA ARG A 46 -3.74 -13.38 -4.68
C ARG A 46 -4.30 -12.26 -5.51
N ARG A 47 -5.63 -12.14 -5.51
CA ARG A 47 -6.37 -11.09 -6.20
C ARG A 47 -7.13 -10.23 -5.21
N SER A 48 -7.21 -8.93 -5.50
CA SER A 48 -8.04 -8.01 -4.73
C SER A 48 -8.42 -6.79 -5.55
N THR A 49 -9.63 -6.30 -5.34
CA THR A 49 -10.10 -5.01 -5.84
C THR A 49 -10.34 -4.11 -4.64
N GLU A 50 -9.73 -2.93 -4.66
CA GLU A 50 -9.73 -1.99 -3.53
C GLU A 50 -10.04 -0.58 -4.04
N THR A 51 -10.68 0.25 -3.22
CA THR A 51 -10.84 1.68 -3.49
C THR A 51 -9.89 2.46 -2.59
N TYR A 52 -8.95 3.17 -3.20
CA TYR A 52 -8.06 4.09 -2.50
C TYR A 52 -8.67 5.47 -2.44
N ILE A 53 -8.60 6.11 -1.28
CA ILE A 53 -8.99 7.53 -1.13
C ILE A 53 -7.71 8.35 -1.11
N VAL A 54 -7.47 9.07 -2.19
CA VAL A 54 -6.24 9.82 -2.42
C VAL A 54 -6.52 11.28 -2.18
N SER A 55 -5.66 11.92 -1.38
CA SER A 55 -5.71 13.36 -1.11
C SER A 55 -4.51 14.06 -1.72
N ARG A 56 -4.72 15.22 -2.34
CA ARG A 56 -3.63 16.07 -2.85
C ARG A 56 -2.69 16.55 -1.75
N THR A 57 -3.20 16.77 -0.54
CA THR A 57 -2.48 17.41 0.58
C THR A 57 -1.90 16.41 1.59
N ASN A 58 -2.04 15.11 1.35
CA ASN A 58 -1.59 14.07 2.27
C ASN A 58 -0.67 13.06 1.60
N ASP A 59 0.51 12.84 2.18
CA ASP A 59 1.47 11.81 1.78
C ASP A 59 1.79 10.80 2.90
N VAL A 60 1.13 10.93 4.05
CA VAL A 60 1.49 10.15 5.26
C VAL A 60 0.41 9.17 5.70
N ASN A 61 -0.84 9.33 5.25
CA ASN A 61 -1.92 8.42 5.56
C ASN A 61 -2.41 7.72 4.29
N ASN A 62 -2.35 6.40 4.27
CA ASN A 62 -2.82 5.59 3.17
C ASN A 62 -4.19 5.01 3.52
N THR A 63 -5.25 5.53 2.90
CA THR A 63 -6.62 5.08 3.11
C THR A 63 -7.05 4.20 1.97
N LYS A 64 -7.48 2.98 2.31
CA LYS A 64 -8.07 2.03 1.35
C LYS A 64 -9.35 1.42 1.90
N ILE A 65 -10.22 1.01 1.00
CA ILE A 65 -11.46 0.33 1.29
C ILE A 65 -11.48 -0.99 0.51
N ARG A 66 -11.80 -2.09 1.20
CA ARG A 66 -11.96 -3.42 0.60
C ARG A 66 -13.04 -4.19 1.35
N ASP A 67 -13.92 -4.86 0.62
CA ASP A 67 -14.99 -5.69 1.21
C ASP A 67 -15.82 -4.94 2.27
N GLY A 68 -16.15 -3.67 2.01
CA GLY A 68 -16.89 -2.81 2.95
C GLY A 68 -16.09 -2.35 4.17
N LYS A 69 -14.78 -2.59 4.22
CA LYS A 69 -13.91 -2.24 5.34
C LYS A 69 -12.87 -1.20 4.95
N MET A 70 -12.76 -0.15 5.74
CA MET A 70 -11.73 0.88 5.62
C MET A 70 -10.51 0.51 6.48
N ASP A 71 -9.31 0.68 5.93
CA ASP A 71 -8.03 0.58 6.62
C ASP A 71 -7.25 1.85 6.33
N ILE A 72 -6.93 2.62 7.37
CA ILE A 72 -6.03 3.76 7.29
C ILE A 72 -4.71 3.35 7.91
N LYS A 73 -3.63 3.44 7.15
CA LYS A 73 -2.27 3.27 7.66
C LYS A 73 -1.53 4.59 7.67
N THR A 74 -0.76 4.83 8.72
CA THR A 74 0.05 6.04 8.83
C THR A 74 1.54 5.72 8.73
N PHE A 75 2.27 6.59 8.05
CA PHE A 75 3.72 6.55 7.97
C PHE A 75 4.30 6.82 9.35
N VAL A 76 5.20 5.95 9.80
CA VAL A 76 5.83 6.05 11.13
C VAL A 76 7.20 6.71 11.01
N GLN A 77 8.07 6.08 10.24
CA GLN A 77 9.47 6.50 10.10
C GLN A 77 10.08 5.94 8.82
N LYS A 78 11.24 6.50 8.47
CA LYS A 78 12.08 6.06 7.37
C LYS A 78 13.51 5.86 7.87
N VAL A 79 14.05 4.68 7.65
CA VAL A 79 15.43 4.33 8.01
C VAL A 79 16.08 3.72 6.78
N ASP A 80 17.24 4.24 6.38
CA ASP A 80 17.98 3.79 5.19
C ASP A 80 17.15 3.69 3.90
N GLY A 81 16.20 4.62 3.73
CA GLY A 81 15.33 4.62 2.56
C GLY A 81 14.08 3.75 2.70
N LEU A 82 14.00 2.86 3.70
CA LEU A 82 12.91 1.93 3.93
C LEU A 82 11.83 2.56 4.81
N GLU A 83 10.56 2.36 4.45
CA GLU A 83 9.43 2.97 5.15
C GLU A 83 8.81 1.98 6.13
N GLN A 84 8.39 2.45 7.29
CA GLN A 84 7.59 1.69 8.25
C GLN A 84 6.21 2.32 8.40
N TRP A 85 5.18 1.47 8.39
CA TRP A 85 3.78 1.87 8.41
C TRP A 85 3.02 1.17 9.53
N ASN A 86 2.16 1.91 10.24
CA ASN A 86 1.30 1.36 11.29
C ASN A 86 -0.19 1.52 10.94
N PRO A 87 -1.06 0.59 11.37
CA PRO A 87 -2.49 0.82 11.36
C PRO A 87 -2.83 2.04 12.22
N LEU A 88 -3.52 3.01 11.63
CA LEU A 88 -4.08 4.16 12.34
C LEU A 88 -5.51 3.86 12.79
N MET A 89 -6.34 3.33 11.87
CA MET A 89 -7.73 3.04 12.13
C MET A 89 -8.22 1.91 11.20
N LYS A 90 -9.15 1.10 11.71
CA LYS A 90 -9.96 0.19 10.91
C LYS A 90 -11.43 0.46 11.17
N GLY A 91 -12.21 0.53 10.11
CA GLY A 91 -13.64 0.78 10.15
C GLY A 91 -14.38 -0.15 9.19
N GLU A 92 -15.67 -0.32 9.41
CA GLU A 92 -16.57 -1.05 8.53
C GLU A 92 -17.75 -0.14 8.18
N PHE A 93 -18.29 -0.30 6.98
CA PHE A 93 -19.47 0.42 6.54
C PHE A 93 -20.75 -0.36 6.90
N PRO A 94 -21.84 0.33 7.33
CA PRO A 94 -21.95 1.77 7.49
C PRO A 94 -21.08 2.30 8.65
N ILE A 95 -20.46 3.46 8.44
CA ILE A 95 -19.50 4.06 9.36
C ILE A 95 -20.13 5.23 10.11
N SER A 96 -19.87 5.35 11.41
CA SER A 96 -20.45 6.43 12.21
C SER A 96 -19.89 7.81 11.85
N ALA A 97 -20.74 8.82 11.98
CA ALA A 97 -20.35 10.22 11.79
C ALA A 97 -19.24 10.64 12.75
N LYS A 98 -19.21 10.06 13.96
CA LYS A 98 -18.16 10.29 14.94
C LYS A 98 -16.80 9.83 14.40
N VAL A 99 -16.71 8.58 13.93
CA VAL A 99 -15.45 8.03 13.37
C VAL A 99 -15.04 8.80 12.11
N LEU A 100 -15.98 9.19 11.26
CA LEU A 100 -15.69 10.03 10.10
C LEU A 100 -15.04 11.35 10.50
N LYS A 101 -15.63 12.05 11.48
CA LYS A 101 -15.20 13.38 11.91
C LYS A 101 -13.89 13.35 12.70
N GLU A 102 -13.72 12.38 13.58
CA GLU A 102 -12.59 12.32 14.52
C GLU A 102 -11.37 11.59 13.93
N GLU A 103 -11.55 10.64 13.01
CA GLU A 103 -10.46 9.77 12.54
C GLU A 103 -10.25 9.85 11.02
N VAL A 104 -11.33 9.73 10.22
CA VAL A 104 -11.21 9.63 8.75
C VAL A 104 -10.86 10.97 8.10
N PHE A 105 -11.65 12.01 8.35
CA PHE A 105 -11.47 13.31 7.72
C PHE A 105 -10.13 13.96 8.10
N PRO A 106 -9.68 13.92 9.37
CA PRO A 106 -8.34 14.41 9.73
C PRO A 106 -7.22 13.64 9.01
N ALA A 107 -7.39 12.35 8.75
CA ALA A 107 -6.39 11.56 8.05
C ALA A 107 -6.15 12.02 6.60
N PHE A 108 -7.15 12.62 5.95
CA PHE A 108 -7.01 13.16 4.59
C PHE A 108 -6.21 14.45 4.51
N LYS A 109 -6.05 15.18 5.62
CA LYS A 109 -5.37 16.48 5.69
C LYS A 109 -5.92 17.53 4.71
N VAL A 110 -7.20 17.46 4.38
CA VAL A 110 -7.91 18.46 3.57
C VAL A 110 -8.74 19.39 4.45
N GLN A 111 -9.07 20.56 3.92
CA GLN A 111 -10.03 21.49 4.53
C GLN A 111 -11.35 21.43 3.75
N GLY A 112 -12.47 21.77 4.39
CA GLY A 112 -13.76 21.85 3.69
C GLY A 112 -14.48 20.51 3.52
N MET A 113 -14.24 19.55 4.41
CA MET A 113 -15.10 18.36 4.49
C MET A 113 -16.54 18.77 4.85
N PRO A 114 -17.55 18.08 4.30
CA PRO A 114 -18.96 18.44 4.51
C PRO A 114 -19.38 18.24 5.97
N GLU A 115 -20.36 19.02 6.40
CA GLU A 115 -21.05 18.78 7.67
C GLU A 115 -21.83 17.46 7.60
N LEU A 116 -21.73 16.68 8.68
CA LEU A 116 -22.41 15.39 8.78
C LEU A 116 -23.78 15.61 9.44
N THR A 117 -24.84 15.27 8.72
CA THR A 117 -26.24 15.40 9.15
C THR A 117 -26.88 14.10 9.63
N LYS A 118 -26.27 12.95 9.33
CA LYS A 118 -26.68 11.60 9.77
C LYS A 118 -25.77 11.06 10.87
N GLY A 119 -26.27 10.08 11.62
CA GLY A 119 -25.47 9.35 12.62
C GLY A 119 -24.48 8.35 12.00
N GLU A 120 -24.81 7.79 10.84
CA GLU A 120 -23.99 6.82 10.10
C GLU A 120 -24.12 7.04 8.60
N TYR A 121 -23.12 6.56 7.86
CA TYR A 121 -23.04 6.69 6.40
C TYR A 121 -22.66 5.37 5.76
N THR A 122 -23.38 5.02 4.71
CA THR A 122 -23.04 3.89 3.83
C THR A 122 -21.77 4.18 3.03
N LEU A 123 -21.17 3.14 2.44
CA LEU A 123 -20.03 3.29 1.54
C LEU A 123 -20.34 4.24 0.38
N GLY A 124 -21.53 4.14 -0.22
CA GLY A 124 -21.94 4.98 -1.35
C GLY A 124 -22.01 6.46 -0.97
N GLU A 125 -22.61 6.79 0.17
CA GLU A 125 -22.70 8.17 0.65
C GLU A 125 -21.32 8.74 1.00
N PHE A 126 -20.46 7.93 1.62
CA PHE A 126 -19.08 8.33 1.88
C PHE A 126 -18.31 8.62 0.58
N LEU A 127 -18.45 7.77 -0.45
CA LEU A 127 -17.79 7.99 -1.73
C LEU A 127 -18.32 9.24 -2.45
N GLN A 128 -19.61 9.56 -2.34
CA GLN A 128 -20.16 10.82 -2.85
C GLN A 128 -19.51 12.05 -2.19
N MET A 129 -19.23 12.01 -0.88
CA MET A 129 -18.51 13.08 -0.19
C MET A 129 -17.07 13.22 -0.72
N VAL A 130 -16.42 12.10 -1.01
CA VAL A 130 -15.06 12.08 -1.57
C VAL A 130 -15.05 12.68 -2.98
N GLU A 131 -15.98 12.27 -3.84
CA GLU A 131 -16.09 12.74 -5.23
C GLU A 131 -16.45 14.23 -5.32
N ALA A 132 -17.24 14.73 -4.37
CA ALA A 132 -17.60 16.15 -4.30
C ALA A 132 -16.45 17.05 -3.83
N HIS A 133 -15.39 16.49 -3.23
CA HIS A 133 -14.30 17.27 -2.67
C HIS A 133 -13.15 17.47 -3.68
N PRO A 134 -12.75 18.72 -4.01
CA PRO A 134 -11.81 18.99 -5.10
C PRO A 134 -10.39 18.43 -4.89
N ASP A 135 -9.97 18.29 -3.63
CA ASP A 135 -8.65 17.72 -3.28
C ASP A 135 -8.65 16.21 -3.03
N LEU A 136 -9.80 15.53 -3.12
CA LEU A 136 -9.91 14.10 -2.92
C LEU A 136 -10.25 13.37 -4.22
N GLN A 137 -9.86 12.11 -4.30
CA GLN A 137 -10.25 11.24 -5.38
C GLN A 137 -10.34 9.80 -4.90
N ALA A 138 -11.46 9.14 -5.21
CA ALA A 138 -11.58 7.70 -5.11
C ALA A 138 -10.93 7.05 -6.35
N VAL A 139 -10.03 6.08 -6.12
CA VAL A 139 -9.28 5.40 -7.18
C VAL A 139 -9.46 3.89 -7.04
N THR A 140 -9.94 3.25 -8.09
CA THR A 140 -10.04 1.79 -8.13
C THR A 140 -8.66 1.19 -8.39
N VAL A 141 -8.24 0.27 -7.52
CA VAL A 141 -6.97 -0.43 -7.62
C VAL A 141 -7.20 -1.93 -7.58
N GLU A 142 -6.94 -2.58 -8.70
CA GLU A 142 -7.01 -4.04 -8.83
C GLU A 142 -5.61 -4.62 -8.78
N LYS A 143 -5.43 -5.73 -8.07
CA LYS A 143 -4.10 -6.30 -7.81
C LYS A 143 -4.12 -7.78 -8.10
N VAL A 144 -3.11 -8.24 -8.84
CA VAL A 144 -2.74 -9.65 -8.97
C VAL A 144 -1.31 -9.78 -8.46
N ARG A 145 -1.11 -10.52 -7.38
CA ARG A 145 0.13 -10.52 -6.60
C ARG A 145 0.64 -11.93 -6.37
N PHE A 146 1.95 -12.09 -6.46
CA PHE A 146 2.66 -13.37 -6.33
C PHE A 146 3.64 -13.27 -5.17
N GLY A 147 3.49 -14.15 -4.17
CA GLY A 147 4.30 -14.13 -2.95
C GLY A 147 5.59 -14.94 -3.07
N TYR A 148 6.65 -14.45 -2.42
CA TYR A 148 7.97 -15.07 -2.36
C TYR A 148 8.58 -14.88 -0.97
N MET A 149 9.66 -15.61 -0.69
CA MET A 149 10.45 -15.47 0.53
C MET A 149 11.94 -15.52 0.18
N VAL A 150 12.62 -14.38 0.25
CA VAL A 150 14.05 -14.24 -0.10
C VAL A 150 14.80 -13.66 1.09
N ASN A 151 15.94 -14.23 1.50
CA ASN A 151 16.75 -13.73 2.62
C ASN A 151 15.94 -13.44 3.92
N ASN A 152 14.97 -14.29 4.27
CA ASN A 152 14.07 -14.06 5.43
C ASN A 152 13.28 -12.75 5.33
N THR A 153 12.93 -12.33 4.10
CA THR A 153 12.04 -11.21 3.84
C THR A 153 10.81 -11.70 3.10
N ILE A 154 9.64 -11.16 3.47
CA ILE A 154 8.41 -11.40 2.72
C ILE A 154 8.49 -10.55 1.46
N CYS A 155 8.43 -11.20 0.31
CA CYS A 155 8.53 -10.55 -0.98
C CYS A 155 7.26 -10.76 -1.80
N GLU A 156 7.03 -9.84 -2.73
CA GLU A 156 5.88 -9.87 -3.62
C GLU A 156 6.23 -9.22 -4.94
N THR A 157 5.77 -9.81 -6.04
CA THR A 157 5.65 -9.12 -7.32
C THR A 157 4.18 -9.01 -7.70
N GLY A 158 3.82 -8.10 -8.61
CA GLY A 158 2.43 -8.04 -9.04
C GLY A 158 2.13 -7.12 -10.20
N ASN A 159 0.93 -7.34 -10.74
CA ASN A 159 0.22 -6.45 -11.64
C ASN A 159 -0.75 -5.61 -10.82
N VAL A 160 -0.67 -4.29 -10.98
CA VAL A 160 -1.57 -3.35 -10.33
C VAL A 160 -2.23 -2.51 -11.40
N TYR A 161 -3.55 -2.54 -11.47
CA TYR A 161 -4.34 -1.71 -12.37
C TYR A 161 -4.90 -0.55 -11.57
N ILE A 162 -4.44 0.67 -11.87
CA ILE A 162 -4.86 1.91 -11.21
C ILE A 162 -5.81 2.61 -12.18
N ASN A 163 -7.12 2.60 -11.89
CA ASN A 163 -8.16 2.98 -12.84
C ASN A 163 -7.99 2.31 -14.22
N GLY A 164 -7.61 1.03 -14.23
CA GLY A 164 -7.33 0.27 -15.44
C GLY A 164 -5.93 0.45 -16.04
N ALA A 165 -5.15 1.45 -15.61
CA ALA A 165 -3.77 1.62 -16.06
C ALA A 165 -2.85 0.61 -15.37
N LEU A 166 -2.23 -0.29 -16.14
CA LEU A 166 -1.33 -1.32 -15.62
C LEU A 166 0.03 -0.74 -15.22
N VAL A 167 0.43 -1.02 -13.99
CA VAL A 167 1.79 -0.84 -13.47
C VAL A 167 2.28 -2.14 -12.82
N LYS A 168 3.60 -2.35 -12.82
CA LYS A 168 4.24 -3.47 -12.12
C LYS A 168 4.67 -3.03 -10.74
N THR A 169 4.57 -3.92 -9.76
CA THR A 169 5.09 -3.70 -8.41
C THR A 169 6.03 -4.84 -8.00
N ILE A 170 7.00 -4.50 -7.16
CA ILE A 170 7.89 -5.44 -6.49
C ILE A 170 8.16 -4.93 -5.07
N ASN A 171 8.23 -5.83 -4.09
CA ASN A 171 8.48 -5.46 -2.69
C ASN A 171 9.33 -6.48 -1.94
N SER A 172 9.88 -6.01 -0.81
CA SER A 172 10.54 -6.79 0.22
C SER A 172 10.25 -6.14 1.58
N GLU A 173 9.70 -6.90 2.52
CA GLU A 173 9.41 -6.43 3.88
C GLU A 173 9.96 -7.36 4.97
N SER A 174 10.45 -6.77 6.05
CA SER A 174 11.01 -7.47 7.23
C SER A 174 11.05 -6.55 8.44
N THR A 175 11.20 -7.12 9.64
CA THR A 175 11.61 -6.35 10.82
C THR A 175 13.10 -5.98 10.78
N GLU A 176 13.89 -6.71 9.98
CA GLU A 176 15.33 -6.56 9.87
C GLU A 176 15.71 -5.81 8.59
N ILE A 177 16.27 -4.61 8.74
CA ILE A 177 16.68 -3.75 7.61
C ILE A 177 17.74 -4.42 6.74
N GLU A 178 18.70 -5.10 7.36
CA GLU A 178 19.81 -5.74 6.64
C GLU A 178 19.35 -6.90 5.75
N ASP A 179 18.30 -7.63 6.15
CA ASP A 179 17.69 -8.66 5.31
C ASP A 179 17.08 -8.04 4.05
N ILE A 180 16.41 -6.89 4.19
CA ILE A 180 15.80 -6.15 3.06
C ILE A 180 16.89 -5.63 2.13
N LYS A 181 17.95 -5.01 2.66
CA LYS A 181 19.07 -4.52 1.86
C LYS A 181 19.73 -5.65 1.05
N LYS A 182 19.94 -6.80 1.68
CA LYS A 182 20.47 -7.98 0.99
C LYS A 182 19.52 -8.44 -0.13
N THR A 183 18.21 -8.50 0.11
CA THR A 183 17.22 -8.83 -0.93
C THR A 183 17.23 -7.82 -2.08
N ILE A 184 17.35 -6.52 -1.79
CA ILE A 184 17.45 -5.47 -2.81
C ILE A 184 18.69 -5.71 -3.70
N ALA A 185 19.85 -5.96 -3.10
CA ALA A 185 21.09 -6.23 -3.84
C ALA A 185 20.98 -7.52 -4.69
N ASP A 186 20.58 -8.64 -4.08
CA ASP A 186 20.51 -9.93 -4.77
C ASP A 186 19.50 -9.95 -5.92
N CYS A 187 18.39 -9.23 -5.77
CA CYS A 187 17.36 -9.11 -6.81
C CYS A 187 17.71 -8.06 -7.88
N GLY A 188 18.78 -7.26 -7.72
CA GLY A 188 19.14 -6.20 -8.66
C GLY A 188 18.19 -5.01 -8.64
N LEU A 189 17.80 -4.58 -7.44
CA LEU A 189 16.92 -3.44 -7.15
C LEU A 189 17.69 -2.23 -6.59
N GLU A 190 19.02 -2.29 -6.55
CA GLU A 190 19.85 -1.15 -6.10
C GLU A 190 19.59 0.08 -6.98
N GLY A 191 19.46 1.25 -6.33
CA GLY A 191 19.14 2.51 -7.01
C GLY A 191 17.67 2.67 -7.42
N VAL A 192 16.82 1.65 -7.29
CA VAL A 192 15.39 1.76 -7.54
C VAL A 192 14.72 2.59 -6.43
N GLU A 193 13.93 3.58 -6.80
CA GLU A 193 13.21 4.42 -5.84
C GLU A 193 12.21 3.59 -5.02
N ASN A 194 12.20 3.80 -3.70
CA ASN A 194 11.15 3.27 -2.83
C ASN A 194 9.87 4.11 -3.00
N ILE A 195 8.87 3.54 -3.66
CA ILE A 195 7.58 4.15 -4.00
C ILE A 195 6.48 3.31 -3.36
N ASN A 196 5.77 3.89 -2.38
CA ASN A 196 4.57 3.27 -1.81
C ASN A 196 3.34 3.44 -2.72
N TYR A 197 2.24 2.74 -2.39
CA TYR A 197 1.00 2.79 -3.18
C TYR A 197 0.44 4.21 -3.33
N LEU A 198 0.48 5.03 -2.27
CA LEU A 198 -0.06 6.39 -2.32
C LEU A 198 0.71 7.24 -3.34
N GLN A 199 2.04 7.17 -3.33
CA GLN A 199 2.90 7.83 -4.31
C GLN A 199 2.65 7.29 -5.73
N ALA A 200 2.60 5.96 -5.90
CA ALA A 200 2.37 5.35 -7.22
C ALA A 200 1.04 5.78 -7.83
N ILE A 201 -0.03 5.76 -7.04
CA ILE A 201 -1.36 6.17 -7.49
C ILE A 201 -1.36 7.65 -7.89
N LYS A 202 -0.80 8.54 -7.06
CA LYS A 202 -0.71 9.97 -7.37
C LYS A 202 0.05 10.26 -8.66
N ARG A 203 1.10 9.51 -8.96
CA ARG A 203 1.87 9.63 -10.21
C ARG A 203 1.03 9.22 -11.41
N VAL A 204 0.31 8.10 -11.31
CA VAL A 204 -0.50 7.56 -12.41
C VAL A 204 -1.72 8.43 -12.71
N ILE A 205 -2.42 8.94 -11.69
CA ILE A 205 -3.61 9.78 -11.89
C ILE A 205 -3.26 11.26 -12.14
N GLY A 206 -1.97 11.62 -12.17
CA GLY A 206 -1.52 12.98 -12.47
C GLY A 206 -1.68 13.99 -11.31
N MET A 207 -1.82 13.52 -10.06
CA MET A 207 -1.79 14.42 -8.89
C MET A 207 -0.37 14.92 -8.57
N ILE A 208 0.67 14.14 -8.91
CA ILE A 208 2.07 14.58 -8.79
C ILE A 208 2.81 14.33 -10.11
N HIS A 209 3.64 15.29 -10.51
CA HIS A 209 4.45 15.21 -11.72
C HIS A 209 5.79 14.50 -11.45
N LYS A 210 5.73 13.20 -11.20
CA LYS A 210 6.92 12.33 -11.06
C LYS A 210 6.74 11.04 -11.87
N PRO A 211 7.79 10.54 -12.53
CA PRO A 211 7.73 9.27 -13.22
C PRO A 211 7.64 8.11 -12.22
N LEU A 212 7.24 6.92 -12.68
CA LEU A 212 7.47 5.67 -11.94
C LEU A 212 8.99 5.36 -11.93
N ALA A 213 9.41 4.32 -11.22
CA ALA A 213 10.83 4.01 -11.05
C ALA A 213 11.54 3.56 -12.35
N ASN A 214 10.79 3.12 -13.37
CA ASN A 214 11.28 2.73 -14.70
C ASN A 214 10.18 2.74 -15.77
#